data_AF-A0A6N7VCW1-F1
#
_entry.id   AF-A0A6N7VCW1-F1
#
_cell.length_a   1.000
_cell.length_b   1.000
_cell.length_c   1.000
_cell.angle_alpha   90.00
_cell.angle_beta   90.00
_cell.angle_gamma   90.00
#
_symmetry.space_group_name_H-M   'P 1'
#
loop_
_entity.id
_entity.type
_entity.pdbx_description
1 polymer ?
#
loop_
_entity_poly.entity_id
_entity_poly.type
_entity_poly.pdbx_seq_one_letter_code
_entity_poly.pdbx_strand_id
1 'polypeptide(L)'
;MKLVIDDLGKLLDKNAVLMSIMALICSFMALFFTDEGSQEINNIIDIIKIDGIVILFLIFGIELAKNTLVADKISKKLEFLLANGFSMKKILAKYLFSIYLGTLIIVLPSLILNLLKLEISLIIILNLIVSSFLYSLIIVLIILGTINMNKVNSLQIRLIGLSLVVMISSVLVYNFTNSLLCYLMTKLLILGSIIVFLGININKERIVVSYY
;
A
#
# COMPACT_ATOMS: atom_id res chain seq x y z
N MET A 1 -14.21 -2.18 15.38
CA MET A 1 -14.80 -2.41 14.05
C MET A 1 -15.74 -1.28 13.62
N LYS A 2 -16.74 -0.87 14.42
CA LYS A 2 -17.68 0.21 14.03
C LYS A 2 -16.98 1.49 13.51
N LEU A 3 -15.96 1.97 14.24
CA LEU A 3 -15.12 3.11 13.82
C LEU A 3 -14.39 2.93 12.47
N VAL A 4 -14.04 1.69 12.10
CA VAL A 4 -13.37 1.40 10.83
C VAL A 4 -14.38 1.40 9.69
N ILE A 5 -15.58 0.87 9.94
CA ILE A 5 -16.69 0.86 8.99
C ILE A 5 -17.16 2.29 8.70
N ASP A 6 -17.28 3.13 9.72
CA ASP A 6 -17.68 4.53 9.56
C ASP A 6 -16.64 5.33 8.76
N ASP A 7 -15.34 5.08 8.98
CA ASP A 7 -14.28 5.70 8.19
C ASP A 7 -14.21 5.15 6.76
N LEU A 8 -14.47 3.85 6.56
CA LEU A 8 -14.58 3.23 5.23
C LEU A 8 -15.70 3.88 4.40
N GLY A 9 -16.87 4.12 5.01
CA GLY A 9 -17.98 4.79 4.33
C GLY A 9 -17.65 6.22 3.90
N LYS A 10 -16.76 6.90 4.63
CA LYS A 10 -16.26 8.24 4.25
C LYS A 10 -15.18 8.18 3.16
N LEU A 11 -14.32 7.16 3.21
CA LEU A 11 -13.24 6.95 2.25
C LEU A 11 -13.75 6.50 0.88
N LEU A 12 -14.79 5.67 0.85
CA LEU A 12 -15.41 5.13 -0.36
C LEU A 12 -16.47 6.10 -0.91
N ASP A 13 -16.03 7.32 -1.19
CA ASP A 13 -16.85 8.37 -1.80
C ASP A 13 -16.92 8.22 -3.33
N LYS A 14 -17.49 9.22 -4.01
CA LYS A 14 -17.54 9.24 -5.48
C LYS A 14 -16.15 9.21 -6.12
N ASN A 15 -15.12 9.73 -5.46
CA ASN A 15 -13.75 9.71 -5.97
C ASN A 15 -13.18 8.29 -5.94
N ALA A 16 -13.56 7.46 -4.95
CA ALA A 16 -13.17 6.05 -4.91
C ALA A 16 -13.67 5.26 -6.12
N VAL A 17 -14.85 5.58 -6.66
CA VAL A 17 -15.36 4.98 -7.89
C VAL A 17 -14.47 5.35 -9.08
N LEU A 18 -14.08 6.63 -9.20
CA LEU A 18 -13.19 7.10 -10.28
C LEU A 18 -11.80 6.46 -10.18
N MET A 19 -11.24 6.36 -8.96
CA MET A 19 -9.98 5.65 -8.70
C MET A 19 -10.07 4.17 -9.11
N SER A 20 -11.20 3.50 -8.83
CA SER A 20 -11.39 2.11 -9.19
C SER A 20 -11.48 1.90 -10.71
N ILE A 21 -12.18 2.78 -11.41
CA ILE A 21 -12.23 2.79 -12.88
C ILE A 21 -10.83 3.00 -13.47
N MET A 22 -10.07 3.96 -12.92
CA MET A 22 -8.70 4.22 -13.36
C MET A 22 -7.80 2.98 -13.18
N ALA A 23 -7.89 2.33 -12.01
CA ALA A 23 -7.17 1.10 -11.73
C ALA A 23 -7.48 0.00 -12.76
N LEU A 24 -8.77 -0.15 -13.08
CA LEU A 24 -9.25 -1.16 -14.02
C LEU A 24 -8.73 -0.87 -15.43
N ILE A 25 -8.76 0.39 -15.89
CA ILE A 25 -8.24 0.78 -17.20
C ILE A 25 -6.73 0.48 -17.29
N CYS A 26 -5.94 0.88 -16.29
CA CYS A 26 -4.51 0.59 -16.25
C CYS A 26 -4.23 -0.92 -16.31
N SER A 27 -4.98 -1.70 -15.54
CA SER A 27 -4.84 -3.16 -15.49
C SER A 27 -5.27 -3.83 -16.78
N PHE A 28 -6.32 -3.29 -17.43
CA PHE A 28 -6.77 -3.77 -18.74
C PHE A 28 -5.72 -3.51 -19.82
N MET A 29 -5.10 -2.33 -19.84
CA MET A 29 -3.99 -2.06 -20.77
C MET A 29 -2.79 -3.00 -20.50
N ALA A 30 -2.47 -3.26 -19.24
CA ALA A 30 -1.36 -4.14 -18.85
C ALA A 30 -1.50 -5.57 -19.40
N LEU A 31 -2.73 -6.04 -19.65
CA LEU A 31 -3.00 -7.37 -20.17
C LEU A 31 -2.66 -7.53 -21.66
N PHE A 32 -2.54 -6.45 -22.43
CA PHE A 32 -2.16 -6.51 -23.84
C PHE A 32 -0.65 -6.62 -24.07
N PHE A 33 0.16 -6.52 -23.02
CA PHE A 33 1.63 -6.65 -23.10
C PHE A 33 2.11 -8.12 -23.08
N THR A 34 1.26 -9.10 -23.38
CA THR A 34 1.64 -10.51 -23.47
C THR A 34 2.08 -10.86 -24.89
N ASP A 35 3.38 -11.10 -25.08
CA ASP A 35 3.97 -11.67 -26.30
C ASP A 35 4.01 -13.22 -26.22
N GLU A 36 4.07 -13.87 -27.38
CA GLU A 36 4.25 -15.32 -27.61
C GLU A 36 5.66 -15.82 -27.18
N GLY A 37 6.09 -15.47 -25.97
CA GLY A 37 7.40 -15.81 -25.41
C GLY A 37 7.44 -17.16 -24.67
N SER A 38 8.65 -17.58 -24.30
CA SER A 38 8.89 -18.79 -23.49
C SER A 38 8.19 -18.72 -22.11
N GLN A 39 7.89 -19.89 -21.53
CA GLN A 39 7.15 -20.03 -20.26
C GLN A 39 7.80 -19.27 -19.09
N GLU A 40 9.13 -19.16 -19.04
CA GLU A 40 9.85 -18.41 -18.00
C GLU A 40 9.68 -16.88 -18.15
N ILE A 41 9.65 -16.38 -19.38
CA ILE A 41 9.41 -14.96 -19.66
C ILE A 41 7.98 -14.57 -19.23
N ASN A 42 7.01 -15.46 -19.48
CA ASN A 42 5.62 -15.24 -19.07
C ASN A 42 5.47 -15.16 -17.54
N ASN A 43 6.19 -15.99 -16.78
CA ASN A 43 6.19 -15.93 -15.32
C ASN A 43 6.70 -14.59 -14.78
N ILE A 44 7.78 -14.04 -15.36
CA ILE A 44 8.33 -12.74 -14.97
C ILE A 44 7.34 -11.61 -15.30
N ILE A 45 6.73 -11.66 -16.48
CA ILE A 45 5.74 -10.67 -16.91
C ILE A 45 4.54 -10.66 -15.95
N ASP A 46 4.07 -11.82 -15.50
CA ASP A 46 2.94 -11.90 -14.58
C ASP A 46 3.27 -11.40 -13.16
N ILE A 47 4.49 -11.63 -12.70
CA ILE A 47 5.01 -11.02 -11.46
C ILE A 47 4.99 -9.49 -11.58
N ILE A 48 5.47 -8.94 -12.71
CA ILE A 48 5.52 -7.49 -12.95
C ILE A 48 4.10 -6.91 -13.02
N LYS A 49 3.14 -7.57 -13.66
CA LYS A 49 1.74 -7.12 -13.70
C LYS A 49 1.16 -6.98 -12.29
N ILE A 50 1.39 -7.99 -11.43
CA ILE A 50 0.89 -7.98 -10.06
C ILE A 50 1.56 -6.90 -9.22
N ASP A 51 2.86 -6.68 -9.42
CA ASP A 51 3.57 -5.55 -8.82
C ASP A 51 3.04 -4.20 -9.29
N GLY A 52 2.64 -4.09 -10.56
CA GLY A 52 1.92 -2.93 -11.08
C GLY A 52 0.62 -2.65 -10.32
N ILE A 53 -0.14 -3.69 -9.99
CA ILE A 53 -1.34 -3.58 -9.15
C ILE A 53 -0.97 -3.11 -7.72
N VAL A 54 0.13 -3.60 -7.16
CA VAL A 54 0.62 -3.14 -5.85
C VAL A 54 1.04 -1.66 -5.89
N ILE A 55 1.59 -1.17 -6.99
CA ILE A 55 1.90 0.25 -7.19
C ILE A 55 0.62 1.08 -7.26
N LEU A 56 -0.39 0.63 -8.00
CA LEU A 56 -1.71 1.28 -8.03
C LEU A 56 -2.35 1.33 -6.63
N PHE A 57 -2.31 0.21 -5.91
CA PHE A 57 -2.74 0.12 -4.52
C PHE A 57 -2.06 1.18 -3.64
N LEU A 58 -0.75 1.34 -3.80
CA LEU A 58 0.05 2.31 -3.04
C LEU A 58 -0.35 3.75 -3.37
N ILE A 59 -0.56 4.08 -4.65
CA ILE A 59 -1.00 5.41 -5.10
C ILE A 59 -2.33 5.77 -4.44
N PHE A 60 -3.33 4.90 -4.54
CA PHE A 60 -4.64 5.15 -3.95
C PHE A 60 -4.61 5.15 -2.43
N GLY A 61 -3.77 4.31 -1.81
CA GLY A 61 -3.61 4.28 -0.35
C GLY A 61 -3.07 5.56 0.23
N ILE A 62 -2.15 6.20 -0.47
CA ILE A 62 -1.63 7.51 -0.07
C ILE A 62 -2.72 8.57 -0.20
N GLU A 63 -3.51 8.52 -1.27
CA GLU A 63 -4.60 9.49 -1.47
C GLU A 63 -5.69 9.36 -0.39
N LEU A 64 -6.11 8.13 -0.07
CA LEU A 64 -7.02 7.88 1.05
C LEU A 64 -6.41 8.33 2.38
N ALA A 65 -5.11 8.09 2.60
CA ALA A 65 -4.42 8.49 3.82
C ALA A 65 -4.31 10.02 3.96
N LYS A 66 -4.14 10.77 2.86
CA LYS A 66 -4.18 12.23 2.88
C LYS A 66 -5.55 12.75 3.31
N ASN A 67 -6.61 12.18 2.74
CA ASN A 67 -7.98 12.60 3.02
C ASN A 67 -8.49 12.16 4.41
N THR A 68 -7.76 11.27 5.11
CA THR A 68 -8.10 10.82 6.46
C THR A 68 -7.03 11.12 7.48
N LEU A 69 -5.96 10.32 7.52
CA LEU A 69 -4.93 10.38 8.56
C LEU A 69 -4.22 11.73 8.59
N VAL A 70 -3.88 12.30 7.44
CA VAL A 70 -3.19 13.60 7.36
C VAL A 70 -4.13 14.72 7.81
N ALA A 71 -5.39 14.72 7.31
CA ALA A 71 -6.41 15.67 7.73
C ALA A 71 -6.71 15.59 9.25
N ASP A 72 -6.85 14.39 9.79
CA ASP A 72 -7.07 14.15 11.22
C ASP A 72 -5.86 14.54 12.08
N LYS A 73 -4.64 14.47 11.52
CA LYS A 73 -3.43 14.92 12.20
C LYS A 73 -3.33 16.45 12.20
N ILE A 74 -3.56 17.11 11.07
CA ILE A 74 -3.54 18.58 10.95
C ILE A 74 -4.61 19.23 11.85
N SER A 75 -5.80 18.63 11.92
CA SER A 75 -6.91 19.11 12.76
C SER A 75 -6.74 18.83 14.26
N LYS A 76 -5.60 18.27 14.69
CA LYS A 76 -5.32 17.85 16.07
C LYS A 76 -6.31 16.83 16.64
N LYS A 77 -7.09 16.16 15.80
CA LYS A 77 -8.03 15.13 16.25
C LYS A 77 -7.30 13.92 16.85
N LEU A 78 -6.09 13.62 16.38
CA LEU A 78 -5.23 12.61 17.00
C LEU A 78 -4.85 12.96 18.44
N GLU A 79 -4.59 14.24 18.73
CA GLU A 79 -4.33 14.75 20.09
C GLU A 79 -5.54 14.54 20.98
N PHE A 80 -6.73 14.92 20.49
CA PHE A 80 -7.99 14.73 21.20
C PHE A 80 -8.29 13.25 21.50
N LEU A 81 -8.04 12.35 20.54
CA LEU A 81 -8.22 10.91 20.76
C LEU A 81 -7.27 10.40 21.84
N LEU A 82 -6.01 10.81 21.82
CA LEU A 82 -5.02 10.43 22.82
C LEU A 82 -5.36 10.96 24.22
N ALA A 83 -5.82 12.21 24.31
CA ALA A 83 -6.27 12.82 25.56
C ALA A 83 -7.48 12.08 26.17
N ASN A 84 -8.37 11.55 25.33
CA ASN A 84 -9.51 10.74 25.76
C ASN A 84 -9.15 9.27 26.05
N GLY A 85 -7.86 8.93 26.18
CA GLY A 85 -7.42 7.59 26.57
C GLY A 85 -7.39 6.56 25.45
N PHE A 86 -7.51 6.94 24.17
CA PHE A 86 -7.24 5.99 23.09
C PHE A 86 -5.76 5.62 23.06
N SER A 87 -5.47 4.33 23.22
CA SER A 87 -4.10 3.82 23.08
C SER A 87 -3.58 4.00 21.66
N MET A 88 -2.28 4.27 21.52
CA MET A 88 -1.60 4.37 20.22
C MET A 88 -1.83 3.16 19.31
N LYS A 89 -1.85 1.95 19.86
CA LYS A 89 -2.12 0.71 19.12
C LYS A 89 -3.50 0.73 18.45
N LYS A 90 -4.52 1.28 19.12
CA LYS A 90 -5.89 1.41 18.57
C LYS A 90 -5.95 2.44 17.45
N ILE A 91 -5.26 3.56 17.59
CA ILE A 91 -5.17 4.59 16.54
C ILE A 91 -4.50 4.00 15.29
N LEU A 92 -3.35 3.36 15.48
CA LEU A 92 -2.61 2.73 14.39
C LEU A 92 -3.47 1.65 13.69
N ALA A 93 -4.09 0.75 14.44
CA ALA A 93 -4.97 -0.27 13.89
C ALA A 93 -6.15 0.34 13.12
N LYS A 94 -6.76 1.41 13.65
CA LYS A 94 -7.89 2.09 12.99
C LYS A 94 -7.52 2.55 11.58
N TYR A 95 -6.45 3.34 11.44
CA TYR A 95 -6.05 3.87 10.15
C TYR A 95 -5.46 2.80 9.22
N LEU A 96 -4.68 1.86 9.76
CA LEU A 96 -4.15 0.75 9.00
C LEU A 96 -5.26 -0.06 8.32
N PHE A 97 -6.24 -0.54 9.09
CA PHE A 97 -7.33 -1.33 8.51
C PHE A 97 -8.25 -0.51 7.62
N SER A 98 -8.50 0.75 7.95
CA SER A 98 -9.35 1.62 7.13
C SER A 98 -8.72 1.90 5.76
N ILE A 99 -7.44 2.27 5.72
CA ILE A 99 -6.70 2.53 4.47
C ILE A 99 -6.54 1.23 3.68
N TYR A 100 -6.11 0.13 4.32
CA TYR A 100 -5.90 -1.16 3.68
C TYR A 100 -7.17 -1.73 3.05
N LEU A 101 -8.29 -1.75 3.79
CA LEU A 101 -9.56 -2.26 3.25
C LEU A 101 -10.12 -1.33 2.18
N GLY A 102 -10.05 -0.01 2.37
CA GLY A 102 -10.56 0.96 1.40
C GLY A 102 -9.84 0.84 0.05
N THR A 103 -8.52 0.74 0.09
CA THR A 103 -7.70 0.54 -1.12
C THR A 103 -7.91 -0.82 -1.77
N LEU A 104 -8.03 -1.89 -0.99
CA LEU A 104 -8.35 -3.21 -1.54
C LEU A 104 -9.66 -3.19 -2.32
N ILE A 105 -10.71 -2.55 -1.76
CA ILE A 105 -12.01 -2.41 -2.44
C ILE A 105 -11.87 -1.64 -3.76
N ILE A 106 -11.10 -0.55 -3.77
CA ILE A 106 -10.84 0.24 -5.00
C ILE A 106 -10.16 -0.61 -6.06
N VAL A 107 -9.16 -1.41 -5.68
CA VAL A 107 -8.35 -2.20 -6.62
C VAL A 107 -9.01 -3.55 -6.97
N LEU A 108 -10.06 -3.95 -6.25
CA LEU A 108 -10.74 -5.24 -6.38
C LEU A 108 -11.17 -5.57 -7.83
N PRO A 109 -11.76 -4.64 -8.62
CA PRO A 109 -12.11 -4.94 -10.01
C PRO A 109 -10.88 -5.28 -10.89
N SER A 110 -9.74 -4.64 -10.61
CA SER A 110 -8.47 -4.93 -11.30
C SER A 110 -7.92 -6.31 -10.92
N LEU A 111 -8.08 -6.71 -9.67
CA LEU A 111 -7.69 -8.04 -9.21
C LEU A 111 -8.54 -9.12 -9.86
N ILE A 112 -9.87 -8.94 -9.92
CA ILE A 112 -10.78 -9.88 -10.59
C ILE A 112 -10.40 -10.05 -12.06
N LEU A 113 -10.14 -8.95 -12.76
CA LEU A 113 -9.74 -8.98 -14.17
C LEU A 113 -8.46 -9.80 -14.39
N ASN A 114 -7.45 -9.62 -13.53
CA ASN A 114 -6.20 -10.35 -13.63
C ASN A 114 -6.35 -11.82 -13.21
N LEU A 115 -7.15 -12.13 -12.19
CA LEU A 115 -7.43 -13.50 -11.76
C LEU A 115 -8.15 -14.33 -12.82
N LEU A 116 -9.01 -13.71 -13.64
CA LEU A 116 -9.74 -14.41 -14.70
C LEU A 116 -8.86 -14.71 -15.93
N LYS A 117 -7.84 -13.90 -16.19
CA LYS A 117 -6.99 -14.00 -17.39
C LYS A 117 -5.63 -14.65 -17.14
N LEU A 118 -5.09 -14.54 -15.94
CA LEU A 118 -3.80 -15.10 -15.58
C LEU A 118 -4.03 -16.39 -14.79
N GLU A 119 -3.27 -17.44 -15.08
CA GLU A 119 -3.18 -18.63 -14.23
C GLU A 119 -2.35 -18.30 -12.97
N ILE A 120 -2.89 -17.42 -12.11
CA ILE A 120 -2.14 -16.88 -10.97
C ILE A 120 -1.92 -17.99 -9.94
N SER A 121 -0.65 -18.28 -9.66
CA SER A 121 -0.29 -19.16 -8.55
C SER A 121 -0.67 -18.54 -7.20
N LEU A 122 -1.04 -19.39 -6.23
CA LEU A 122 -1.38 -18.94 -4.86
C LEU A 122 -0.29 -18.08 -4.21
N ILE A 123 0.97 -18.32 -4.58
CA ILE A 123 2.15 -17.58 -4.09
C ILE A 123 2.11 -16.12 -4.53
N ILE A 124 1.65 -15.84 -5.76
CA ILE A 124 1.53 -14.48 -6.29
C ILE A 124 0.36 -13.73 -5.65
N ILE A 125 -0.74 -14.41 -5.35
CA ILE A 125 -1.85 -13.80 -4.59
C ILE A 125 -1.37 -13.45 -3.17
N LEU A 126 -0.64 -14.35 -2.53
CA LEU A 126 -0.04 -14.11 -1.22
C LEU A 126 0.94 -12.92 -1.27
N ASN A 127 1.74 -12.79 -2.34
CA ASN A 127 2.59 -11.62 -2.56
C ASN A 127 1.80 -10.32 -2.49
N LEU A 128 0.70 -10.25 -3.22
CA LEU A 128 -0.12 -9.05 -3.28
C LEU A 128 -0.71 -8.70 -1.92
N ILE A 129 -1.30 -9.68 -1.22
CA ILE A 129 -1.92 -9.47 0.09
C ILE A 129 -0.89 -9.01 1.12
N VAL A 130 0.25 -9.69 1.21
CA VAL A 130 1.26 -9.36 2.23
C VAL A 130 1.97 -8.05 1.88
N SER A 131 2.36 -7.84 0.62
CA SER A 131 3.02 -6.59 0.20
C SER A 131 2.10 -5.38 0.41
N SER A 132 0.83 -5.46 -0.02
CA SER A 132 -0.14 -4.37 0.16
C SER A 132 -0.37 -4.04 1.63
N PHE A 133 -0.43 -5.06 2.51
CA PHE A 133 -0.54 -4.86 3.94
C PHE A 133 0.70 -4.14 4.52
N LEU A 134 1.91 -4.58 4.17
CA LEU A 134 3.15 -3.94 4.62
C LEU A 134 3.26 -2.49 4.13
N TYR A 135 2.90 -2.21 2.88
CA TYR A 135 2.86 -0.84 2.36
C TYR A 135 1.86 0.04 3.11
N SER A 136 0.67 -0.47 3.42
CA SER A 136 -0.33 0.28 4.19
C SER A 136 0.21 0.66 5.59
N LEU A 137 0.97 -0.25 6.21
CA LEU A 137 1.62 0.00 7.49
C LEU A 137 2.73 1.05 7.37
N ILE A 138 3.57 0.98 6.33
CA ILE A 138 4.60 2.00 6.05
C ILE A 138 3.96 3.37 5.84
N ILE A 139 2.88 3.47 5.06
CA ILE A 139 2.14 4.74 4.84
C ILE A 139 1.70 5.34 6.17
N VAL A 140 1.03 4.54 7.01
CA VAL A 140 0.52 4.99 8.31
C VAL A 140 1.66 5.43 9.23
N LEU A 141 2.74 4.64 9.34
CA LEU A 141 3.88 4.97 10.19
C LEU A 141 4.59 6.25 9.72
N ILE A 142 4.81 6.44 8.42
CA ILE A 142 5.47 7.64 7.90
C ILE A 142 4.63 8.88 8.22
N ILE A 143 3.32 8.85 7.95
CA ILE A 143 2.46 10.01 8.20
C ILE A 143 2.40 10.32 9.70
N LEU A 144 2.24 9.30 10.55
CA LEU A 144 2.26 9.47 12.00
C LEU A 144 3.60 10.01 12.51
N GLY A 145 4.73 9.59 11.93
CA GLY A 145 6.06 10.08 12.29
C GLY A 145 6.44 11.44 11.71
N THR A 146 5.70 11.95 10.72
CA THR A 146 6.02 13.20 10.02
C THR A 146 5.48 14.41 10.79
N ILE A 147 6.38 15.31 11.22
CA ILE A 147 5.99 16.52 11.96
C ILE A 147 5.67 17.69 11.01
N ASN A 148 6.53 17.91 10.01
CA ASN A 148 6.30 18.93 8.98
C ASN A 148 5.34 18.38 7.91
N MET A 149 4.14 18.95 7.84
CA MET A 149 3.07 18.48 6.95
C MET A 149 3.32 18.77 5.47
N ASN A 150 4.13 19.78 5.13
CA ASN A 150 4.52 20.05 3.74
C ASN A 150 5.32 18.88 3.13
N LYS A 151 6.04 18.11 3.96
CA LYS A 151 6.76 16.92 3.49
C LYS A 151 5.80 15.80 3.05
N VAL A 152 4.54 15.79 3.48
CA VAL A 152 3.59 14.73 3.10
C VAL A 152 3.24 14.78 1.61
N ASN A 153 3.33 15.94 0.95
CA ASN A 153 3.06 16.07 -0.49
C ASN A 153 4.04 15.26 -1.35
N SER A 154 5.30 15.15 -0.92
CA SER A 154 6.31 14.33 -1.63
C SER A 154 6.28 12.85 -1.24
N LEU A 155 5.36 12.43 -0.37
CA LEU A 155 5.28 11.04 0.12
C LEU A 155 4.93 10.06 -1.00
N GLN A 156 4.07 10.48 -1.94
CA GLN A 156 3.68 9.68 -3.10
C GLN A 156 4.87 9.30 -3.97
N ILE A 157 5.67 10.28 -4.40
CA ILE A 157 6.87 10.03 -5.22
C ILE A 157 7.87 9.14 -4.49
N ARG A 158 8.09 9.40 -3.19
CA ARG A 158 9.06 8.61 -2.39
C ARG A 158 8.64 7.15 -2.24
N LEU A 159 7.35 6.88 -2.00
CA LEU A 159 6.87 5.51 -1.83
C LEU A 159 6.74 4.76 -3.15
N ILE A 160 6.40 5.43 -4.26
CA ILE A 160 6.48 4.83 -5.61
C ILE A 160 7.95 4.49 -5.95
N GLY A 161 8.89 5.40 -5.65
CA GLY A 161 10.31 5.12 -5.84
C GLY A 161 10.76 3.91 -5.02
N LEU A 162 10.31 3.81 -3.77
CA LEU A 162 10.59 2.66 -2.91
C LEU A 162 10.01 1.37 -3.48
N SER A 163 8.76 1.37 -3.99
CA SER A 163 8.16 0.17 -4.54
C SER A 163 8.86 -0.31 -5.82
N LEU A 164 9.32 0.61 -6.66
CA LEU A 164 10.14 0.27 -7.83
C LEU A 164 11.49 -0.35 -7.42
N VAL A 165 12.16 0.19 -6.40
CA VAL A 165 13.43 -0.39 -5.89
C VAL A 165 13.20 -1.79 -5.32
N VAL A 166 12.12 -2.00 -4.57
CA VAL A 166 11.75 -3.31 -4.01
C VAL A 166 11.42 -4.30 -5.14
N MET A 167 10.71 -3.87 -6.18
CA MET A 167 10.44 -4.70 -7.37
C MET A 167 11.74 -5.08 -8.09
N ILE A 168 12.60 -4.12 -8.42
CA ILE A 168 13.85 -4.38 -9.14
C ILE A 168 14.75 -5.35 -8.34
N SER A 169 14.94 -5.10 -7.05
CA SER A 169 15.76 -5.96 -6.19
C SER A 169 15.22 -7.38 -6.08
N SER A 170 13.90 -7.55 -5.94
CA SER A 170 13.27 -8.87 -5.86
C SER A 170 13.32 -9.62 -7.19
N VAL A 171 13.09 -8.95 -8.33
CA VAL A 171 13.26 -9.54 -9.67
C VAL A 171 14.70 -9.98 -9.93
N LEU A 172 15.69 -9.19 -9.51
CA LEU A 172 17.10 -9.60 -9.61
C LEU A 172 17.37 -10.90 -8.85
N VAL A 173 16.86 -11.02 -7.62
CA VAL A 173 17.01 -12.27 -6.84
C VAL A 173 16.26 -13.43 -7.48
N TYR A 174 15.08 -13.19 -8.06
CA TYR A 174 14.36 -14.21 -8.83
C TYR A 174 15.21 -14.72 -10.00
N ASN A 175 15.83 -13.81 -10.78
CA ASN A 175 16.69 -14.20 -11.90
C ASN A 175 17.89 -15.06 -11.49
N PHE A 176 18.44 -14.86 -10.28
CA PHE A 176 19.55 -15.68 -9.78
C PHE A 176 19.11 -17.03 -9.18
N THR A 177 17.92 -17.09 -8.61
CA THR A 177 17.47 -18.27 -7.83
C THR A 177 16.41 -19.11 -8.54
N ASN A 178 15.80 -18.58 -9.59
CA ASN A 178 14.60 -19.09 -10.27
C ASN A 178 13.46 -19.48 -9.31
N SER A 179 13.38 -18.83 -8.14
CA SER A 179 12.47 -19.19 -7.06
C SER A 179 11.54 -18.04 -6.68
N LEU A 180 10.24 -18.23 -6.93
CA LEU A 180 9.17 -17.31 -6.51
C LEU A 180 9.13 -17.10 -4.98
N LEU A 181 9.58 -18.09 -4.21
CA LEU A 181 9.63 -18.00 -2.76
C LEU A 181 10.77 -17.05 -2.32
N CYS A 182 11.94 -17.13 -2.96
CA CYS A 182 13.04 -16.20 -2.71
C CYS A 182 12.65 -14.76 -3.11
N TYR A 183 11.92 -14.60 -4.22
CA TYR A 183 11.33 -13.33 -4.62
C TYR A 183 10.47 -12.72 -3.50
N LEU A 184 9.53 -13.48 -2.94
CA LEU A 184 8.71 -13.04 -1.81
C LEU A 184 9.53 -12.67 -0.59
N MET A 185 10.46 -13.53 -0.19
CA MET A 185 11.25 -13.33 1.04
C MET A 185 12.07 -12.05 0.97
N THR A 186 12.64 -11.72 -0.20
CA THR A 186 13.38 -10.47 -0.37
C THR A 186 12.50 -9.24 -0.14
N LYS A 187 11.27 -9.23 -0.67
CA LYS A 187 10.32 -8.15 -0.42
C LYS A 187 9.96 -8.02 1.05
N LEU A 188 9.67 -9.14 1.69
CA LEU A 188 9.32 -9.17 3.12
C LEU A 188 10.47 -8.65 3.99
N LEU A 189 11.71 -9.03 3.68
CA LEU A 189 12.89 -8.55 4.40
C LEU A 189 13.08 -7.05 4.22
N ILE A 190 13.02 -6.55 2.98
CA ILE A 190 13.20 -5.11 2.71
C ILE A 190 12.08 -4.30 3.39
N LEU A 191 10.81 -4.62 3.12
CA LEU A 191 9.68 -3.90 3.70
C LEU A 191 9.62 -4.04 5.23
N GLY A 192 9.89 -5.24 5.75
CA GLY A 192 9.95 -5.51 7.19
C GLY A 192 11.03 -4.69 7.88
N SER A 193 12.23 -4.60 7.30
CA SER A 193 13.32 -3.79 7.85
C SER A 193 12.96 -2.29 7.95
N ILE A 194 12.29 -1.77 6.91
CA ILE A 194 11.79 -0.38 6.88
C ILE A 194 10.75 -0.17 7.98
N ILE A 195 9.83 -1.11 8.15
CA ILE A 195 8.79 -1.03 9.19
C ILE A 195 9.41 -0.99 10.59
N VAL A 196 10.38 -1.87 10.87
CA VAL A 196 11.08 -1.89 12.16
C VAL A 196 11.78 -0.56 12.39
N PHE A 197 12.50 -0.05 11.39
CA PHE A 197 13.18 1.25 11.46
C PHE A 197 12.22 2.41 11.72
N LEU A 198 11.09 2.45 11.03
CA LEU A 198 10.05 3.47 11.24
C LEU A 198 9.40 3.35 12.61
N GLY A 199 9.12 2.13 13.07
CA GLY A 199 8.47 1.85 14.35
C GLY A 199 9.30 2.32 15.55
N ILE A 200 10.62 2.11 15.52
CA ILE A 200 11.54 2.56 16.59
C ILE A 200 11.57 4.09 16.69
N ASN A 201 11.41 4.79 15.56
CA ASN A 201 11.50 6.24 15.48
C ASN A 201 10.20 6.99 15.84
N ILE A 202 9.11 6.28 16.17
CA ILE A 202 7.81 6.87 16.48
C ILE A 202 7.64 7.04 17.99
N ASN A 203 7.56 8.30 18.39
CA ASN A 203 7.23 8.72 19.76
C ASN A 203 5.86 9.38 19.79
N LYS A 204 5.16 9.31 20.94
CA LYS A 204 3.85 9.95 21.16
C LYS A 204 3.84 11.43 20.75
N GLU A 205 4.92 12.15 21.04
CA GLU A 205 5.09 13.55 20.66
C GLU A 205 5.05 13.76 19.15
N ARG A 206 5.71 12.91 18.35
CA ARG A 206 5.74 13.05 16.88
C ARG A 206 4.38 12.82 16.24
N ILE A 207 3.53 12.02 16.89
CA ILE A 207 2.16 11.73 16.43
C ILE A 207 1.25 12.94 16.64
N VAL A 208 1.41 13.63 17.76
CA VAL A 208 0.56 14.76 18.15
C VAL A 208 1.01 16.06 17.50
N VAL A 209 2.32 16.27 17.36
CA VAL A 209 2.86 17.52 16.84
C VAL A 209 2.75 17.55 15.32
N SER A 210 2.21 18.67 14.81
CA SER A 210 2.18 19.00 13.39
C SER A 210 2.43 20.50 13.19
N TYR A 211 3.31 20.87 12.26
CA TYR A 211 3.51 22.25 11.81
C TYR A 211 3.72 22.30 10.28
N TYR A 212 3.65 23.51 9.72
CA TYR A 212 3.88 23.80 8.30
C TYR A 212 5.30 24.30 8.06
#